data_AF-A0A2T4WBZ2-F1
#
_entry.id   AF-A0A2T4WBZ2-F1
#
_cell.length_a   1.000
_cell.length_b   1.000
_cell.length_c   1.000
_cell.angle_alpha   90.00
_cell.angle_beta   90.00
_cell.angle_gamma   90.00
#
_symmetry.space_group_name_H-M   'P 1'
#
loop_
_entity.id
_entity.type
_entity.pdbx_description
1 polymer ?
#
loop_
_entity_poly.entity_id
_entity_poly.type
_entity_poly.pdbx_seq_one_letter_code
_entity_poly.pdbx_strand_id
1 'polypeptide(L)'
;MKKRKICVITGSRAEYGQLFWILKEIQEDTELELQLVVTGMHLSPEFGQTSEIITYDGFPITRKVEVLLSSDTAVGISKSMGLAMISFSEVFEAI
;
A
#
# COMPACT_ATOMS: atom_id res chain seq x y z
N MET A 1 14.85 -8.83 -21.51
CA MET A 1 13.85 -7.74 -21.67
C MET A 1 13.67 -7.03 -20.33
N LYS A 2 13.29 -5.75 -20.33
CA LYS A 2 13.02 -5.02 -19.08
C LYS A 2 11.66 -5.49 -18.53
N LYS A 3 11.60 -5.89 -17.26
CA LYS A 3 10.36 -6.29 -16.59
C LYS A 3 9.33 -5.15 -16.61
N ARG A 4 8.05 -5.46 -16.77
CA ARG A 4 6.95 -4.50 -16.64
C ARG A 4 6.65 -4.30 -15.16
N LYS A 5 6.76 -3.05 -14.70
CA LYS A 5 6.47 -2.68 -13.32
C LYS A 5 4.97 -2.59 -13.09
N ILE A 6 4.49 -3.22 -12.01
CA ILE A 6 3.08 -3.16 -11.58
C ILE A 6 3.06 -2.61 -10.15
N CYS A 7 2.55 -1.39 -10.01
CA CYS A 7 2.35 -0.76 -8.71
C CYS A 7 0.99 -1.17 -8.13
N VAL A 8 1.00 -1.73 -6.93
CA VAL A 8 -0.21 -2.09 -6.17
C VAL A 8 -0.21 -1.32 -4.87
N ILE A 9 -1.34 -0.68 -4.56
CA ILE A 9 -1.54 0.09 -3.33
C ILE A 9 -2.55 -0.65 -2.45
N THR A 10 -2.23 -0.86 -1.18
CA THR A 10 -3.15 -1.42 -0.18
C THR A 10 -3.24 -0.52 1.04
N GLY A 11 -4.46 -0.20 1.47
CA GLY A 11 -4.72 0.72 2.58
C GLY A 11 -5.28 0.06 3.84
N SER A 12 -5.83 -1.15 3.72
CA SER A 12 -6.48 -1.85 4.83
C SER A 12 -6.48 -3.37 4.68
N ARG A 13 -6.69 -4.08 5.78
CA ARG A 13 -6.87 -5.55 5.78
C ARG A 13 -8.07 -6.01 4.94
N ALA A 14 -9.10 -5.17 4.81
CA ALA A 14 -10.30 -5.50 4.05
C ALA A 14 -10.00 -5.70 2.56
N GLU A 15 -9.03 -4.95 2.03
CA GLU A 15 -8.60 -5.02 0.64
C GLU A 15 -7.44 -6.01 0.47
N TYR A 16 -6.49 -6.04 1.42
CA TYR A 16 -5.28 -6.86 1.33
C TYR A 16 -5.58 -8.35 1.10
N GLY A 17 -6.56 -8.92 1.81
CA GLY A 17 -6.92 -10.32 1.65
C GLY A 17 -7.38 -10.68 0.23
N GLN A 18 -8.02 -9.74 -0.46
CA GLN A 18 -8.44 -9.92 -1.86
C GLN A 18 -7.26 -9.77 -2.82
N LEU A 19 -6.29 -8.93 -2.48
CA LEU A 19 -5.09 -8.68 -3.29
C LEU A 19 -4.03 -9.77 -3.14
N PHE A 20 -4.05 -10.58 -2.08
CA PHE A 20 -3.00 -11.55 -1.77
C PHE A 20 -2.58 -12.42 -2.98
N TRP A 21 -3.55 -13.05 -3.65
CA TRP A 21 -3.25 -13.93 -4.79
C TRP A 21 -2.73 -13.16 -5.99
N ILE A 22 -3.23 -11.96 -6.23
CA ILE A 22 -2.76 -11.07 -7.30
C ILE A 22 -1.30 -10.66 -7.05
N LEU A 23 -0.97 -10.26 -5.81
CA LEU A 23 0.39 -9.91 -5.43
C LEU A 23 1.35 -11.08 -5.63
N LYS A 24 0.91 -12.29 -5.26
CA LYS A 24 1.70 -13.52 -5.42
C LYS A 24 1.98 -13.82 -6.88
N GLU A 25 0.96 -13.77 -7.74
CA GLU A 25 1.10 -13.99 -9.18
C GLU A 25 2.03 -12.95 -9.83
N ILE A 26 1.91 -11.67 -9.48
CA ILE A 26 2.82 -10.62 -10.00
C ILE A 26 4.27 -10.87 -9.55
N GLN A 27 4.48 -11.30 -8.30
CA GLN A 27 5.82 -11.55 -7.76
C GLN A 27 6.50 -12.77 -8.39
N GLU A 28 5.75 -13.82 -8.73
CA GLU A 28 6.25 -15.06 -9.32
C GLU A 28 6.49 -14.95 -10.83
N ASP A 29 5.92 -13.94 -11.49
CA ASP A 29 6.03 -13.74 -12.93
C ASP A 29 7.43 -13.20 -13.34
N THR A 30 8.05 -13.86 -14.32
CA THR A 30 9.39 -13.49 -14.82
C THR A 30 9.42 -12.22 -15.65
N GLU A 31 8.28 -11.79 -16.19
CA GLU A 31 8.12 -10.57 -17.00
C GLU A 31 7.64 -9.37 -16.18
N LEU A 32 7.19 -9.58 -14.94
CA LEU A 32 6.66 -8.53 -14.06
C LEU A 32 7.61 -8.19 -12.90
N GLU A 33 7.45 -6.96 -12.39
CA GLU A 33 8.09 -6.46 -11.17
C GLU A 33 7.01 -5.86 -10.27
N LEU A 34 6.78 -6.46 -9.10
CA LEU A 34 5.85 -5.94 -8.10
C LEU A 34 6.43 -4.71 -7.41
N GLN A 35 5.67 -3.61 -7.38
CA GLN A 35 5.95 -2.44 -6.57
C GLN A 35 4.80 -2.25 -5.57
N LEU A 36 5.01 -2.66 -4.31
CA LEU A 36 3.96 -2.65 -3.30
C LEU A 36 4.05 -1.38 -2.44
N VAL A 37 2.98 -0.59 -2.46
CA VAL A 37 2.81 0.61 -1.64
C VAL A 37 1.79 0.32 -0.55
N VAL A 38 2.21 0.49 0.70
CA VAL A 38 1.37 0.25 1.88
C VAL A 38 1.01 1.58 2.52
N THR A 39 -0.28 1.80 2.81
CA THR A 39 -0.78 3.06 3.37
C THR A 39 -1.91 2.84 4.37
N GLY A 40 -2.50 3.93 4.85
CA GLY A 40 -3.73 3.93 5.63
C GLY A 40 -3.63 3.14 6.93
N MET A 41 -4.64 2.30 7.17
CA MET A 41 -4.79 1.51 8.39
C MET A 41 -3.65 0.50 8.59
N HIS A 42 -2.94 0.08 7.54
CA HIS A 42 -1.81 -0.84 7.69
C HIS A 42 -0.66 -0.26 8.52
N LEU A 43 -0.49 1.06 8.48
CA LEU A 43 0.59 1.77 9.16
C LEU A 43 0.18 2.34 10.51
N SER A 44 -1.13 2.38 10.81
CA SER A 44 -1.62 2.97 12.05
C SER A 44 -1.53 1.97 13.22
N PRO A 45 -0.95 2.39 14.36
CA PRO A 45 -0.95 1.61 15.60
C PRO A 45 -2.35 1.26 16.10
N GLU A 46 -3.33 2.15 15.89
CA GLU A 46 -4.72 1.98 16.32
C GLU A 46 -5.40 0.78 15.63
N PHE A 47 -4.91 0.40 14.45
CA PHE A 47 -5.44 -0.71 13.66
C PHE A 47 -4.52 -1.95 13.68
N GLY A 48 -3.54 -1.98 14.58
CA GLY A 48 -2.71 -3.15 14.86
C GLY A 48 -1.48 -3.33 13.97
N GLN A 49 -0.97 -2.25 13.34
CA GLN A 49 0.26 -2.26 12.52
C GLN A 49 0.34 -3.40 11.50
N THR A 50 -0.75 -3.62 10.77
CA THR A 50 -0.94 -4.79 9.91
C THR A 50 0.00 -4.84 8.70
N SER A 51 0.84 -3.82 8.48
CA SER A 51 1.97 -3.88 7.53
C SER A 51 2.99 -4.98 7.88
N GLU A 52 3.06 -5.42 9.14
CA GLU A 52 3.91 -6.55 9.54
C GLU A 52 3.43 -7.86 8.93
N ILE A 53 2.11 -8.05 8.80
CA ILE A 53 1.51 -9.23 8.16
C ILE A 53 1.95 -9.31 6.70
N ILE A 54 1.92 -8.18 5.99
CA ILE A 54 2.36 -8.10 4.58
C ILE A 54 3.81 -8.56 4.43
N THR A 55 4.67 -8.15 5.37
CA THR A 55 6.09 -8.54 5.35
C THR A 55 6.27 -10.02 5.73
N TYR A 56 5.50 -10.52 6.70
CA TYR A 56 5.49 -11.92 7.11
C TYR A 56 5.04 -12.85 5.98
N ASP A 57 4.06 -12.43 5.18
CA ASP A 57 3.55 -13.13 4.00
C ASP A 57 4.55 -13.14 2.83
N GLY A 58 5.71 -12.49 3.00
CA GLY A 58 6.83 -12.53 2.05
C GLY A 58 6.77 -11.47 0.96
N PHE A 59 5.92 -10.43 1.11
CA PHE A 59 5.86 -9.34 0.14
C PHE A 59 6.78 -8.17 0.54
N PRO A 60 7.77 -7.80 -0.31
CA PRO A 60 8.61 -6.65 -0.05
C PRO A 60 7.82 -5.35 -0.25
N ILE A 61 7.82 -4.49 0.77
CA ILE A 61 7.17 -3.18 0.70
C ILE A 61 8.12 -2.18 0.02
N THR A 62 7.72 -1.64 -1.13
CA THR A 62 8.50 -0.64 -1.88
C THR A 62 8.42 0.73 -1.22
N ARG A 63 7.25 1.14 -0.75
CA ARG A 63 7.03 2.41 -0.03
C ARG A 63 5.95 2.24 1.04
N LYS A 64 6.13 2.95 2.17
CA LYS A 64 5.11 3.16 3.20
C LYS A 64 4.68 4.62 3.14
N VAL A 65 3.37 4.88 3.12
CA VAL A 65 2.81 6.23 2.96
C VAL A 65 1.81 6.48 4.08
N GLU A 66 2.14 7.38 5.00
CA GLU A 66 1.26 7.73 6.12
C GLU A 66 0.30 8.84 5.69
N VAL A 67 -0.98 8.48 5.56
CA VAL A 67 -2.04 9.39 5.08
C VAL A 67 -3.19 9.52 6.07
N LEU A 68 -3.24 8.64 7.07
CA LEU A 68 -4.37 8.52 7.99
C LEU A 68 -4.23 9.53 9.12
N LEU A 69 -5.20 10.43 9.24
CA LEU A 69 -5.40 11.21 10.46
C LEU A 69 -6.14 10.35 11.50
N SER A 70 -5.82 10.52 12.80
CA SER A 70 -6.56 9.89 13.91
C SER A 70 -7.94 10.55 14.08
N SER A 71 -8.82 10.33 13.09
CA SER A 71 -10.20 10.81 13.04
C SER A 71 -10.99 10.07 11.96
N ASP A 72 -12.16 9.54 12.33
CA ASP A 72 -13.14 8.88 11.47
C ASP A 72 -14.27 9.82 11.00
N THR A 73 -14.20 11.11 11.37
CA THR A 73 -15.16 12.11 10.92
C THR A 73 -15.04 12.34 9.41
N ALA A 74 -16.11 12.79 8.76
CA ALA A 74 -16.09 13.13 7.33
C ALA A 74 -14.97 14.13 6.98
N VAL A 75 -14.68 15.08 7.86
CA VAL A 75 -13.57 16.04 7.71
C VAL A 75 -12.22 15.35 7.84
N GLY A 76 -12.05 14.46 8.82
CA GLY A 76 -10.83 13.69 9.03
C GLY A 76 -10.50 12.79 7.84
N ILE A 77 -11.49 12.07 7.33
CA ILE A 77 -11.38 11.24 6.12
C ILE A 77 -11.02 12.11 4.92
N SER A 78 -11.73 13.23 4.70
CA SER A 78 -11.47 14.12 3.55
C SER A 78 -10.05 14.68 3.57
N LYS A 79 -9.55 15.10 4.75
CA LYS A 79 -8.17 15.57 4.90
C LYS A 79 -7.16 14.45 4.67
N SER A 80 -7.43 13.25 5.15
CA SER A 80 -6.58 12.07 4.91
C SER A 80 -6.45 11.75 3.42
N MET A 81 -7.54 11.89 2.66
CA MET A 81 -7.51 11.73 1.20
C MET A 81 -6.71 12.84 0.50
N GLY A 82 -6.81 14.09 1.00
CA GLY A 82 -5.97 15.19 0.52
C GLY A 82 -4.48 14.92 0.73
N LEU A 83 -4.11 14.43 1.92
CA LEU A 83 -2.74 14.00 2.23
C LEU A 83 -2.30 12.86 1.30
N ALA A 84 -3.15 11.85 1.09
CA ALA A 84 -2.85 10.75 0.19
C ALA A 84 -2.53 11.23 -1.23
N MET A 85 -3.31 12.17 -1.76
CA MET A 85 -3.07 12.73 -3.09
C MET A 85 -1.71 13.44 -3.18
N ILE A 86 -1.36 14.23 -2.17
CA ILE A 86 -0.07 14.93 -2.10
C ILE A 86 1.07 13.90 -2.03
N SER A 87 1.01 12.96 -1.09
CA SER A 87 2.07 11.99 -0.88
C SER A 87 2.25 11.02 -2.05
N PHE A 88 1.16 10.63 -2.72
CA PHE A 88 1.29 9.74 -3.88
C PHE A 88 1.96 10.41 -5.08
N SER A 89 1.92 11.74 -5.20
CA SER A 89 2.67 12.44 -6.25
C SER A 89 4.18 12.16 -6.15
N GLU A 90 4.73 12.16 -4.94
CA GLU A 90 6.14 11.87 -4.67
C GLU A 90 6.46 10.39 -4.86
N VAL A 91 5.54 9.50 -4.48
CA VAL A 91 5.70 8.05 -4.63
C VAL A 91 5.80 7.67 -6.11
N PHE A 92 4.92 8.19 -6.95
CA PHE A 92 4.88 7.84 -8.37
C PHE A 92 6.07 8.38 -9.17
N GLU A 93 6.65 9.52 -8.76
CA GLU A 93 7.90 10.01 -9.35
C GLU A 93 9.10 9.12 -8.99
N ALA A 94 9.06 8.45 -7.83
CA ALA A 94 10.21 7.73 -7.28
C ALA A 94 10.26 6.21 -7.59
N ILE A 95 9.26 5.62 -8.27
CA ILE A 95 9.15 4.16 -8.49
C ILE A 95 9.19 3.75 -9.96
#